data_AF-A0ABD2XPB8-F1
#
_entry.id   AF-A0ABD2XPB8-F1
#
_cell.length_a   1.000
_cell.length_b   1.000
_cell.length_c   1.000
_cell.angle_alpha   90.00
_cell.angle_beta   90.00
_cell.angle_gamma   90.00
#
_symmetry.space_group_name_H-M   'P 1'
#
loop_
_entity.id
_entity.type
_entity.pdbx_description
1 polymer ?
#
loop_
_entity_poly.entity_id
_entity_poly.type
_entity_poly.pdbx_seq_one_letter_code
_entity_poly.pdbx_strand_id
1 'polypeptide(L)'
;MSSMRFVFLGLLAALCLQQSVVVVVEASVNQHNLVVGGRVWGDYLIQRVKVDKKSAWLRHVSESRTFSGDGTSRISQIQVLDQKHDGTGAYATLVTGGPGQTFATLKFKSQKSHGIHFIVELYAAGLLYRPLEKNICIWWIDECNLLEFSGNGSS
;
A
#
# COMPACT_ATOMS: atom_id res chain seq x y z
N MET A 1 53.42 -15.97 46.64
CA MET A 1 52.54 -14.85 46.21
C MET A 1 52.10 -14.96 44.73
N SER A 2 51.91 -16.18 44.19
CA SER A 2 51.52 -16.40 42.77
C SER A 2 50.04 -16.80 42.61
N SER A 3 49.47 -17.45 43.63
CA SER A 3 48.09 -17.99 43.60
C SER A 3 46.99 -16.92 43.57
N MET A 4 47.25 -15.70 44.05
CA MET A 4 46.23 -14.66 44.15
C MET A 4 45.96 -13.97 42.79
N ARG A 5 46.93 -14.01 41.87
CA ARG A 5 46.81 -13.38 40.55
C ARG A 5 45.87 -14.16 39.61
N PHE A 6 45.84 -15.49 39.74
CA PHE A 6 44.96 -16.36 38.95
C PHE A 6 43.51 -16.32 39.40
N VAL A 7 43.26 -16.11 40.71
CA VAL A 7 41.90 -15.95 41.25
C VAL A 7 41.27 -14.63 40.80
N PHE A 8 42.05 -13.54 40.78
CA PHE A 8 41.56 -12.24 40.27
C PHE A 8 41.36 -12.23 38.75
N LEU A 9 42.21 -12.90 37.97
CA LEU A 9 42.02 -13.07 36.52
C LEU A 9 40.77 -13.91 36.19
N GLY A 10 40.49 -14.96 36.98
CA GLY A 10 39.28 -15.77 36.84
C GLY A 10 38.00 -15.00 37.20
N LEU A 11 38.03 -14.15 38.22
CA LEU A 11 36.90 -13.32 38.64
C LEU A 11 36.55 -12.24 37.61
N LEU A 12 37.56 -11.60 37.00
CA LEU A 12 37.38 -10.61 35.94
C LEU A 12 36.79 -11.23 34.65
N ALA A 13 37.16 -12.47 34.32
CA ALA A 13 36.58 -13.19 33.18
C ALA A 13 35.11 -13.59 33.40
N ALA A 14 34.71 -13.91 34.63
CA ALA A 14 33.33 -14.29 34.97
C ALA A 14 32.34 -13.11 34.92
N LEU A 15 32.80 -11.89 35.20
CA LEU A 15 31.98 -10.67 35.08
C LEU A 15 31.71 -10.24 33.63
N CYS A 16 32.47 -10.76 32.66
CA CYS A 16 32.32 -10.42 31.24
C CYS A 16 31.23 -11.23 30.52
N LEU A 17 30.63 -12.24 31.19
CA LEU A 17 29.60 -13.10 30.62
C LEU A 17 28.16 -12.59 30.79
N GLN A 18 27.95 -11.40 31.37
CA GLN A 18 26.63 -10.77 31.38
C GLN A 18 26.40 -10.03 30.05
N GLN A 19 25.99 -10.81 29.07
CA GLN A 19 25.63 -10.35 27.74
C GLN A 19 24.49 -9.33 27.80
N SER A 20 24.66 -8.26 27.03
CA SER A 20 23.73 -7.18 26.79
C SER A 20 22.38 -7.71 26.27
N VAL A 21 21.35 -7.67 27.12
CA VAL A 21 19.97 -7.84 26.67
C VAL A 21 19.55 -6.54 25.97
N VAL A 22 19.41 -6.59 24.65
CA VAL A 22 18.87 -5.47 23.86
C VAL A 22 17.34 -5.58 23.89
N VAL A 23 16.70 -4.72 24.67
CA VAL A 23 15.23 -4.59 24.67
C VAL A 23 14.84 -3.72 23.49
N VAL A 24 14.31 -4.35 22.44
CA VAL A 24 13.68 -3.62 21.33
C VAL A 24 12.29 -3.20 21.80
N VAL A 25 12.09 -1.91 22.04
CA VAL A 25 10.77 -1.33 22.31
C VAL A 25 10.13 -1.03 20.96
N GLU A 26 9.13 -1.83 20.56
CA GLU A 26 8.31 -1.48 19.40
C GLU A 26 7.44 -0.26 19.77
N ALA A 27 7.71 0.88 19.14
CA ALA A 27 6.86 2.05 19.28
C ALA A 27 5.46 1.73 18.74
N SER A 28 4.43 1.87 19.58
CA SER A 28 3.04 1.70 19.17
C SER A 28 2.68 2.74 18.10
N VAL A 29 2.70 2.33 16.83
CA VAL A 29 2.30 3.19 15.71
C VAL A 29 0.79 3.37 15.76
N ASN A 30 0.33 4.56 16.17
CA ASN A 30 -1.09 4.89 16.20
C ASN A 30 -1.51 5.39 14.81
N GLN A 31 -1.75 4.44 13.90
CA GLN A 31 -2.15 4.67 12.51
C GLN A 31 -3.55 4.11 12.26
N HIS A 32 -4.36 4.85 11.50
CA HIS A 32 -5.73 4.44 11.20
C HIS A 32 -5.84 3.77 9.83
N ASN A 33 -5.15 2.64 9.67
CA ASN A 33 -5.18 1.86 8.44
C ASN A 33 -6.52 1.12 8.31
N LEU A 34 -7.03 1.03 7.08
CA LEU A 34 -8.21 0.25 6.74
C LEU A 34 -7.84 -0.72 5.61
N VAL A 35 -7.99 -2.02 5.87
CA VAL A 35 -7.85 -3.06 4.86
C VAL A 35 -9.19 -3.76 4.71
N VAL A 36 -9.71 -3.80 3.48
CA VAL A 36 -10.98 -4.48 3.17
C VAL A 36 -10.72 -5.54 2.11
N GLY A 37 -11.18 -6.76 2.37
CA GLY A 37 -10.95 -7.92 1.50
C GLY A 37 -9.61 -8.60 1.76
N GLY A 38 -9.22 -9.47 0.84
CA GLY A 38 -8.04 -10.31 0.97
C GLY A 38 -7.35 -10.48 -0.37
N ARG A 39 -6.02 -10.55 -0.33
CA ARG A 39 -5.24 -10.80 -1.54
C ARG A 39 -5.39 -12.23 -2.00
N VAL A 40 -5.57 -12.40 -3.30
CA VAL A 40 -5.56 -13.71 -3.97
C VAL A 40 -4.26 -13.84 -4.76
N TRP A 41 -3.87 -15.07 -5.08
CA TRP A 41 -2.72 -15.31 -5.94
C TRP A 41 -2.98 -14.75 -7.34
N GLY A 42 -1.99 -14.06 -7.91
CA GLY A 42 -2.15 -13.34 -9.18
C GLY A 42 -2.75 -11.93 -9.06
N ASP A 43 -2.96 -11.43 -7.84
CA ASP A 43 -3.42 -10.05 -7.63
C ASP A 43 -2.40 -9.03 -8.12
N TYR A 44 -2.89 -7.96 -8.75
CA TYR A 44 -2.08 -6.83 -9.20
C TYR A 44 -2.66 -5.51 -8.68
N LEU A 45 -1.80 -4.51 -8.56
CA LEU A 45 -2.19 -3.15 -8.18
C LEU A 45 -2.84 -2.47 -9.39
N ILE A 46 -4.13 -2.15 -9.28
CA ILE A 46 -4.87 -1.43 -10.33
C ILE A 46 -4.52 0.05 -10.29
N GLN A 47 -4.57 0.64 -9.09
CA GLN A 47 -4.29 2.04 -8.87
C GLN A 47 -3.79 2.29 -7.46
N ARG A 48 -2.88 3.26 -7.35
CA ARG A 48 -2.43 3.84 -6.09
C ARG A 48 -2.68 5.33 -6.17
N VAL A 49 -3.50 5.85 -5.25
CA VAL A 49 -3.90 7.26 -5.24
C VAL A 49 -3.62 7.84 -3.87
N LYS A 50 -2.97 8.99 -3.86
CA LYS A 50 -2.75 9.77 -2.65
C LYS A 50 -3.93 10.71 -2.42
N VAL A 51 -4.54 10.64 -1.24
CA VAL A 51 -5.65 11.50 -0.82
C VAL A 51 -5.12 12.45 0.25
N ASP A 52 -4.81 13.66 -0.18
CA ASP A 52 -4.33 14.74 0.67
C ASP A 52 -5.36 15.86 0.75
N LYS A 53 -5.72 16.27 1.97
CA LYS A 53 -6.55 17.45 2.18
C LYS A 53 -6.09 18.26 3.37
N LYS A 54 -6.00 19.57 3.17
CA LYS A 54 -5.58 20.53 4.20
C LYS A 54 -6.58 20.52 5.37
N SER A 55 -6.05 20.74 6.57
CA SER A 55 -6.85 20.93 7.77
C SER A 55 -7.68 22.21 7.66
N ALA A 56 -8.79 22.24 8.38
CA ALA A 56 -9.60 23.43 8.59
C ALA A 56 -9.65 23.74 10.09
N TRP A 57 -9.38 24.99 10.45
CA TRP A 57 -9.33 25.41 11.86
C TRP A 57 -10.66 25.17 12.57
N LEU A 58 -10.61 24.53 13.75
CA LEU A 58 -11.75 24.14 14.59
C LEU A 58 -12.82 23.29 13.92
N ARG A 59 -12.56 22.72 12.74
CA ARG A 59 -13.55 21.97 11.96
C ARG A 59 -13.06 20.56 11.64
N HIS A 60 -14.01 19.65 11.45
CA HIS A 60 -13.76 18.33 10.86
C HIS A 60 -13.84 18.43 9.34
N VAL A 61 -12.84 17.89 8.64
CA VAL A 61 -12.84 17.79 7.19
C VAL A 61 -13.31 16.39 6.81
N SER A 62 -14.30 16.30 5.94
CA SER A 62 -14.72 15.01 5.36
C SER A 62 -14.65 15.06 3.85
N GLU A 63 -14.28 13.95 3.25
CA GLU A 63 -14.21 13.78 1.81
C GLU A 63 -14.67 12.37 1.43
N SER A 64 -15.52 12.29 0.41
CA SER A 64 -15.94 11.02 -0.17
C SER A 64 -15.35 10.93 -1.56
N ARG A 65 -14.66 9.83 -1.87
CA ARG A 65 -14.13 9.56 -3.21
C ARG A 65 -14.50 8.16 -3.66
N THR A 66 -14.90 8.07 -4.92
CA THR A 66 -15.14 6.80 -5.59
C THR A 66 -13.90 6.42 -6.37
N PHE A 67 -13.43 5.21 -6.12
CA PHE A 67 -12.29 4.57 -6.75
C PHE A 67 -12.83 3.48 -7.66
N SER A 68 -12.80 3.74 -8.96
CA SER A 68 -13.10 2.74 -9.98
C SER A 68 -11.81 2.08 -10.41
N GLY A 69 -11.83 0.75 -10.61
CA GLY A 69 -10.69 0.01 -11.14
C GLY A 69 -10.54 0.19 -12.66
N ASP A 70 -10.21 -0.88 -13.36
CA ASP A 70 -10.15 -0.96 -14.83
C ASP A 70 -11.53 -1.22 -15.47
N GLY A 71 -12.60 -1.16 -14.69
CA GLY A 71 -13.99 -1.37 -15.12
C GLY A 71 -14.36 -2.84 -15.40
N THR A 72 -13.40 -3.75 -15.43
CA THR A 72 -13.62 -5.14 -15.85
C THR A 72 -13.20 -6.13 -14.77
N SER A 73 -12.09 -5.86 -14.10
CA SER A 73 -11.53 -6.70 -13.06
C SER A 73 -12.21 -6.40 -11.73
N ARG A 74 -12.51 -7.46 -10.98
CA ARG A 74 -13.12 -7.35 -9.66
C ARG A 74 -12.04 -7.03 -8.64
N ILE A 75 -12.32 -6.05 -7.80
CA ILE A 75 -11.45 -5.66 -6.69
C ILE A 75 -11.36 -6.87 -5.75
N SER A 76 -10.15 -7.29 -5.40
CA SER A 76 -9.89 -8.35 -4.42
C SER A 76 -9.63 -7.74 -3.04
N GLN A 77 -8.86 -6.67 -3.01
CA GLN A 77 -8.49 -5.97 -1.79
C GLN A 77 -8.39 -4.47 -1.99
N ILE A 78 -8.78 -3.72 -0.96
CA ILE A 78 -8.59 -2.29 -0.84
C ILE A 78 -7.73 -2.06 0.40
N GLN A 79 -6.59 -1.41 0.23
CA GLN A 79 -5.76 -0.95 1.34
C GLN A 79 -5.79 0.56 1.41
N VAL A 80 -6.06 1.09 2.60
CA VAL A 80 -5.99 2.51 2.90
C VAL A 80 -4.99 2.66 4.03
N LEU A 81 -3.85 3.25 3.69
CA LEU A 81 -2.71 3.40 4.57
C LEU A 81 -2.64 4.85 5.05
N ASP A 82 -2.80 5.04 6.35
CA ASP A 82 -2.60 6.32 7.02
C ASP A 82 -1.11 6.66 6.99
N GLN A 83 -0.78 7.83 6.46
CA GLN A 83 0.60 8.31 6.42
C GLN A 83 0.99 9.05 7.71
N LYS A 84 0.07 9.17 8.67
CA LYS A 84 0.32 9.77 9.98
C LYS A 84 0.51 8.67 11.03
N HIS A 85 1.66 8.72 11.70
CA HIS A 85 2.05 7.75 12.74
C HIS A 85 1.87 8.29 14.17
N ASP A 86 1.34 9.51 14.32
CA ASP A 86 1.24 10.25 15.59
C ASP A 86 -0.14 10.13 16.27
N GLY A 87 -1.04 9.29 15.77
CA GLY A 87 -2.39 9.10 16.34
C GLY A 87 -3.41 10.20 16.03
N THR A 88 -3.01 11.25 15.33
CA THR A 88 -3.92 12.34 14.91
C THR A 88 -4.37 12.21 13.46
N GLY A 89 -4.16 11.03 12.88
CA GLY A 89 -4.60 10.68 11.54
C GLY A 89 -6.11 10.75 11.37
N ALA A 90 -6.53 10.88 10.12
CA ALA A 90 -7.93 10.80 9.75
C ALA A 90 -8.42 9.34 9.83
N TYR A 91 -9.72 9.12 9.69
CA TYR A 91 -10.33 7.79 9.62
C TYR A 91 -10.88 7.54 8.23
N ALA A 92 -10.68 6.33 7.72
CA ALA A 92 -11.29 5.88 6.47
C ALA A 92 -12.44 4.91 6.75
N THR A 93 -13.49 4.96 5.93
CA THR A 93 -14.63 4.06 6.02
C THR A 93 -15.11 3.71 4.62
N LEU A 94 -15.37 2.43 4.37
CA LEU A 94 -16.02 2.00 3.14
C LEU A 94 -17.51 2.31 3.20
N VAL A 95 -17.99 3.09 2.24
CA VAL A 95 -19.41 3.49 2.17
C VAL A 95 -20.20 2.55 1.28
N THR A 96 -19.67 2.25 0.09
CA THR A 96 -20.33 1.36 -0.88
C THR A 96 -19.30 0.72 -1.82
N GLY A 97 -19.72 -0.33 -2.53
CA GLY A 97 -18.84 -1.16 -3.36
C GLY A 97 -17.93 -2.06 -2.52
N GLY A 98 -16.72 -2.33 -3.03
CA GLY A 98 -15.71 -3.11 -2.30
C GLY A 98 -15.23 -4.37 -3.02
N PRO A 99 -14.64 -5.32 -2.28
CA PRO A 99 -14.20 -6.59 -2.84
C PRO A 99 -15.34 -7.34 -3.56
N GLY A 100 -15.05 -7.89 -4.74
CA GLY A 100 -16.01 -8.54 -5.63
C GLY A 100 -16.72 -7.59 -6.62
N GLN A 101 -16.62 -6.27 -6.41
CA GLN A 101 -17.15 -5.22 -7.30
C GLN A 101 -16.03 -4.55 -8.09
N THR A 102 -16.37 -3.76 -9.11
CA THR A 102 -15.40 -3.01 -9.95
C THR A 102 -15.10 -1.61 -9.41
N PHE A 103 -15.84 -1.17 -8.40
CA PHE A 103 -15.69 0.14 -7.78
C PHE A 103 -15.82 0.06 -6.25
N ALA A 104 -15.25 1.05 -5.58
CA ALA A 104 -15.41 1.24 -4.15
C ALA A 104 -15.46 2.73 -3.81
N THR A 105 -16.39 3.12 -2.95
CA THR A 105 -16.49 4.49 -2.46
C THR A 105 -16.04 4.54 -1.02
N LEU A 106 -14.97 5.30 -0.78
CA LEU A 106 -14.39 5.51 0.54
C LEU A 106 -14.74 6.92 1.03
N LYS A 107 -15.08 7.01 2.32
CA LYS A 107 -15.23 8.26 3.04
C LYS A 107 -14.10 8.43 4.02
N PHE A 108 -13.40 9.55 3.90
CA PHE A 108 -12.32 9.98 4.76
C PHE A 108 -12.86 11.08 5.69
N LYS A 109 -12.57 10.97 6.98
CA LYS A 109 -12.99 11.94 7.99
C LYS A 109 -11.81 12.30 8.88
N SER A 110 -11.43 13.57 8.90
CA SER A 110 -10.35 14.05 9.76
C SER A 110 -10.80 14.30 11.20
N GLN A 111 -9.81 14.25 12.10
CA GLN A 111 -9.94 14.77 13.45
C GLN A 111 -9.98 16.32 13.42
N LYS A 112 -10.49 16.94 14.50
CA LYS A 112 -10.69 18.40 14.56
C LYS A 112 -9.36 19.12 14.37
N SER A 113 -9.31 20.13 13.49
CA SER A 113 -8.08 20.88 13.16
C SER A 113 -6.96 20.05 12.50
N HIS A 114 -7.23 18.81 12.08
CA HIS A 114 -6.27 17.94 11.40
C HIS A 114 -6.66 17.73 9.92
N GLY A 115 -5.64 17.44 9.11
CA GLY A 115 -5.76 17.16 7.69
C GLY A 115 -6.08 15.69 7.41
N ILE A 116 -6.20 15.36 6.13
CA ILE A 116 -6.38 13.99 5.64
C ILE A 116 -5.12 13.63 4.83
N HIS A 117 -4.47 12.53 5.18
CA HIS A 117 -3.26 12.05 4.50
C HIS A 117 -3.30 10.53 4.38
N PHE A 118 -3.82 10.04 3.25
CA PHE A 118 -3.93 8.61 2.99
C PHE A 118 -3.30 8.22 1.66
N ILE A 119 -2.77 7.00 1.62
CA ILE A 119 -2.48 6.30 0.37
C ILE A 119 -3.52 5.20 0.23
N VAL A 120 -4.28 5.25 -0.87
CA VAL A 120 -5.29 4.25 -1.22
C VAL A 120 -4.73 3.37 -2.33
N GLU A 121 -4.74 2.07 -2.11
CA GLU A 121 -4.30 1.06 -3.06
C GLU A 121 -5.46 0.12 -3.35
N LEU A 122 -5.78 -0.03 -4.62
CA LEU A 122 -6.76 -1.01 -5.09
C LEU A 122 -6.05 -2.15 -5.79
N TYR A 123 -6.35 -3.35 -5.34
CA TYR A 123 -5.89 -4.59 -5.93
C TYR A 123 -7.05 -5.32 -6.59
N ALA A 124 -6.79 -5.98 -7.72
CA ALA A 124 -7.72 -6.90 -8.35
C ALA A 124 -7.04 -8.23 -8.62
N ALA A 125 -7.86 -9.28 -8.64
CA ALA A 125 -7.43 -10.59 -9.08
C ALA A 125 -7.10 -10.55 -10.57
N GLY A 126 -5.83 -10.75 -10.90
CA GLY A 126 -5.40 -11.00 -12.27
C GLY A 126 -5.87 -12.37 -12.69
N LEU A 127 -6.89 -12.41 -13.54
CA LEU A 127 -7.05 -13.56 -14.43
C LEU A 127 -5.82 -13.55 -15.34
N LEU A 128 -5.08 -14.66 -15.34
CA LEU A 128 -3.85 -14.81 -16.11
C LEU A 128 -4.03 -14.23 -17.53
N TYR A 129 -3.10 -13.35 -17.90
CA TYR A 129 -2.95 -12.72 -19.22
C TYR A 129 -3.94 -11.59 -19.58
N ARG A 130 -3.58 -10.37 -19.20
CA ARG A 130 -4.00 -9.14 -19.89
C ARG A 130 -2.82 -8.65 -20.73
N PRO A 131 -2.85 -8.76 -22.07
CA PRO A 131 -1.95 -7.96 -22.90
C PRO A 131 -2.21 -6.50 -22.56
N LEU A 132 -1.15 -5.76 -22.25
CA LEU A 132 -1.19 -4.32 -22.01
C LEU A 132 -1.58 -3.59 -23.30
N GLU A 133 -2.87 -3.59 -23.65
CA GLU A 133 -3.43 -2.59 -24.56
C GLU A 133 -3.64 -1.29 -23.77
N LYS A 134 -2.52 -0.66 -23.39
CA LYS A 134 -2.51 0.75 -23.06
C LYS A 134 -1.38 1.40 -23.84
N ASN A 135 -1.70 1.71 -25.09
CA ASN A 135 -1.18 2.85 -25.84
C ASN A 135 0.26 3.23 -25.51
N ILE A 136 1.19 2.31 -25.76
CA ILE A 136 2.58 2.68 -25.97
C ILE A 136 2.68 2.96 -27.47
N CYS A 137 2.71 4.25 -27.81
CA CYS A 137 3.14 4.67 -29.13
C CYS A 137 4.62 4.30 -29.24
N ILE A 138 4.92 3.17 -29.87
CA ILE A 138 6.26 2.90 -30.37
C ILE A 138 6.39 3.77 -31.64
N TRP A 139 6.80 5.02 -31.44
CA TRP A 139 7.53 5.71 -32.48
C TRP A 139 8.88 5.00 -32.63
N TRP A 140 9.27 4.71 -33.88
CA TRP A 140 10.42 3.91 -34.36
C TRP A 140 10.24 2.39 -34.42
N ILE A 141 9.75 1.92 -35.57
CA ILE A 141 10.52 1.10 -36.52
C ILE A 141 9.92 1.40 -37.91
N ASP A 142 10.66 2.16 -38.69
CA ASP A 142 10.52 2.20 -40.15
C ASP A 142 10.94 0.84 -40.73
N GLU A 143 10.29 0.45 -41.82
CA GLU A 143 10.66 -0.63 -42.75
C GLU A 143 10.60 -2.10 -42.25
N CYS A 144 9.47 -2.75 -42.52
CA CYS A 144 9.46 -4.10 -43.09
C CYS A 144 8.30 -4.22 -44.10
N ASN A 145 8.65 -4.08 -45.37
CA ASN A 145 7.78 -4.33 -46.51
C ASN A 145 7.47 -5.83 -46.63
N LEU A 146 6.31 -6.14 -47.20
CA LEU A 146 5.90 -7.43 -47.79
C LEU A 146 5.64 -8.60 -46.84
N LEU A 147 4.37 -8.84 -46.50
CA LEU A 147 3.67 -10.04 -46.97
C LEU A 147 2.19 -9.71 -47.20
N GLU A 148 1.76 -9.93 -48.44
CA GLU A 148 0.37 -9.88 -48.87
C GLU A 148 -0.49 -10.82 -48.02
N PHE A 149 -1.60 -10.32 -47.48
CA PHE A 149 -2.74 -11.16 -47.17
C PHE A 149 -3.96 -10.60 -47.89
N SER A 150 -4.26 -11.25 -49.01
CA SER A 150 -5.54 -11.24 -49.69
C SER A 150 -6.67 -11.51 -48.69
N GLY A 151 -7.71 -10.68 -48.73
CA GLY A 151 -8.87 -10.79 -47.85
C GLY A 151 -10.02 -9.90 -48.32
N ASN A 152 -10.73 -10.37 -49.34
CA ASN A 152 -12.06 -9.91 -49.75
C ASN A 152 -13.02 -9.66 -48.57
N GLY A 153 -13.91 -8.67 -48.71
CA GLY A 153 -15.19 -8.68 -48.00
C GLY A 153 -15.82 -7.31 -47.72
N SER A 154 -16.76 -6.91 -48.60
CA SER A 154 -18.10 -6.34 -48.29
C SER A 154 -18.25 -5.32 -47.16
N SER A 155 -18.82 -4.13 -47.36
CA SER A 155 -20.11 -3.85 -48.00
C SER A 155 -20.21 -2.39 -48.44
#